data_AF-A0A6C0EYD8-F1
#
_entry.id   AF-A0A6C0EYD8-F1
#
_cell.length_a   1.000
_cell.length_b   1.000
_cell.length_c   1.000
_cell.angle_alpha   90.00
_cell.angle_beta   90.00
_cell.angle_gamma   90.00
#
_symmetry.space_group_name_H-M   'P 1'
#
loop_
_entity.id
_entity.type
_entity.pdbx_description
1 polymer ?
#
loop_
_entity_poly.entity_id
_entity_poly.type
_entity_poly.pdbx_seq_one_letter_code
_entity_poly.pdbx_strand_id
1 'polypeptide(L)'
;MATDTVVAVDGGVDTAVVTEEWRKVEGYPNYEVSSLGRVRNLLKNKKEKILKGSKDCAGYMRVCLTNKIHTKTLKVHILVGRAFHPNPEKKKEINHLGAKDDNRACMLEWVTHQENCIHATKYITKFKKTAVHKIDIDSNEIIKTYDKISDTIIDGFNIKTISSCINGKRKTHGGFRWQRVTDKPIVSTENLEGEIWFNLKDSIYDECKIFINYKVSNFGRVKGYKDKLMEPNTSTGRSVVNLVQGKKNKNMKVHRMVLMASNTPNPENKPEVDHIDSNPKNHHLDNLRWATKEDQKNNINTKIKLVTNIKLINVITKEEKIYNGINILANELGSGTETIKKYAKSGETYKGYKFVIIPK
;
A
#
# COMPACT_ATOMS: atom_id res chain seq x y z
N MET A 1 -28.02 -11.24 53.01
CA MET A 1 -27.99 -10.82 51.60
C MET A 1 -27.99 -9.31 51.60
N ALA A 2 -26.90 -8.68 51.18
CA ALA A 2 -26.80 -7.22 51.08
C ALA A 2 -26.93 -6.85 49.61
N THR A 3 -27.96 -6.10 49.27
CA THR A 3 -28.20 -5.52 47.95
C THR A 3 -27.56 -4.14 47.92
N ASP A 4 -26.46 -3.98 47.20
CA ASP A 4 -25.88 -2.64 46.94
C ASP A 4 -26.65 -2.00 45.77
N THR A 5 -27.58 -1.11 46.12
CA THR A 5 -28.34 -0.29 45.17
C THR A 5 -27.54 0.98 44.86
N VAL A 6 -27.20 1.22 43.60
CA VAL A 6 -26.60 2.49 43.16
C VAL A 6 -27.69 3.35 42.54
N VAL A 7 -28.01 4.49 43.17
CA VAL A 7 -29.05 5.42 42.71
C VAL A 7 -28.39 6.52 41.89
N ALA A 8 -28.80 6.68 40.63
CA ALA A 8 -28.51 7.87 39.84
C ALA A 8 -29.82 8.64 39.64
N VAL A 9 -29.86 9.88 40.10
CA VAL A 9 -30.90 10.86 39.79
C VAL A 9 -30.51 11.55 38.50
N ASP A 10 -31.24 11.33 37.40
CA ASP A 10 -32.19 12.30 36.84
C ASP A 10 -32.74 11.80 35.47
N GLY A 11 -34.02 12.08 35.19
CA GLY A 11 -34.58 12.07 33.83
C GLY A 11 -35.04 10.74 33.20
N GLY A 12 -36.27 10.32 33.55
CA GLY A 12 -37.27 9.70 32.65
C GLY A 12 -36.83 8.75 31.54
N VAL A 13 -36.40 7.53 31.89
CA VAL A 13 -36.64 6.29 31.12
C VAL A 13 -36.82 5.19 32.16
N ASP A 14 -37.81 4.31 31.96
CA ASP A 14 -38.10 3.17 32.83
C ASP A 14 -36.84 2.30 32.99
N THR A 15 -36.08 2.55 34.07
CA THR A 15 -34.78 1.93 34.31
C THR A 15 -35.05 0.64 35.03
N ALA A 16 -35.07 -0.46 34.28
CA ALA A 16 -34.97 -1.79 34.87
C ALA A 16 -33.75 -1.78 35.82
N VAL A 17 -34.01 -1.84 37.12
CA VAL A 17 -32.97 -1.99 38.14
C VAL A 17 -32.25 -3.28 37.81
N VAL A 18 -31.06 -3.19 37.19
CA VAL A 18 -30.26 -4.36 36.85
C VAL A 18 -29.70 -4.90 38.16
N THR A 19 -30.48 -5.76 38.80
CA THR A 19 -30.05 -6.48 39.99
C THR A 19 -28.87 -7.35 39.61
N GLU A 20 -27.83 -7.30 40.42
CA GLU A 20 -26.67 -8.14 40.18
C GLU A 20 -27.03 -9.61 40.49
N GLU A 21 -27.11 -10.41 39.43
CA GLU A 21 -27.28 -11.84 39.54
C GLU A 21 -25.94 -12.53 39.73
N TRP A 22 -25.88 -13.52 40.61
CA TRP A 22 -24.70 -14.36 40.83
C TRP A 22 -24.99 -15.80 40.40
N ARG A 23 -24.10 -16.39 39.59
CA ARG A 23 -24.22 -17.76 39.10
C ARG A 23 -22.94 -18.55 39.38
N LYS A 24 -23.10 -19.85 39.65
CA LYS A 24 -21.97 -20.76 39.91
C LYS A 24 -21.06 -20.87 38.69
N VAL A 25 -19.75 -20.93 38.95
CA VAL A 25 -18.78 -21.22 37.89
C VAL A 25 -18.69 -22.72 37.65
N GLU A 26 -18.98 -23.15 36.43
CA GLU A 26 -18.89 -24.56 36.02
C GLU A 26 -17.47 -25.13 36.27
N GLY A 27 -17.39 -26.28 36.94
CA GLY A 27 -16.13 -26.91 37.34
C GLY A 27 -15.43 -26.29 38.56
N TYR A 28 -15.99 -25.22 39.14
CA TYR A 28 -15.44 -24.47 40.28
C TYR A 28 -16.54 -24.14 41.30
N PRO A 29 -17.05 -25.14 42.05
CA PRO A 29 -18.26 -25.00 42.89
C PRO A 29 -18.15 -23.97 44.03
N ASN A 30 -16.92 -23.64 44.44
CA ASN A 30 -16.64 -22.64 45.47
C ASN A 30 -16.63 -21.20 44.92
N TYR A 31 -16.95 -20.99 43.64
CA TYR A 31 -16.88 -19.67 43.01
C TYR A 31 -18.17 -19.33 42.29
N GLU A 32 -18.48 -18.04 42.31
CA GLU A 32 -19.59 -17.45 41.56
C GLU A 32 -19.08 -16.27 40.73
N VAL A 33 -19.76 -16.07 39.61
CA VAL A 33 -19.57 -14.93 38.72
C VAL A 33 -20.86 -14.14 38.64
N SER A 34 -20.74 -12.81 38.61
CA SER A 34 -21.88 -11.92 38.57
C SER A 34 -22.20 -11.38 37.18
N SER A 35 -23.44 -10.95 36.97
CA SER A 35 -23.86 -10.28 35.74
C SER A 35 -23.12 -8.97 35.48
N LEU A 36 -22.50 -8.38 36.51
CA LEU A 36 -21.64 -7.20 36.43
C LEU A 36 -20.16 -7.52 36.19
N GLY A 37 -19.80 -8.80 36.02
CA GLY A 37 -18.44 -9.23 35.73
C GLY A 37 -17.54 -9.34 36.95
N ARG A 38 -18.11 -9.49 38.15
CA ARG A 38 -17.34 -9.76 39.38
C ARG A 38 -17.23 -11.27 39.62
N VAL A 39 -16.16 -11.70 40.27
CA VAL A 39 -15.97 -13.11 40.65
C VAL A 39 -15.71 -13.18 42.13
N ARG A 40 -16.46 -14.02 42.86
CA ARG A 40 -16.31 -14.20 44.31
C ARG A 40 -16.02 -15.65 44.69
N ASN A 41 -15.35 -15.82 45.82
CA ASN A 41 -15.10 -17.13 46.44
C ASN A 41 -16.01 -17.32 47.67
N LEU A 42 -16.59 -18.51 47.79
CA LEU A 42 -17.62 -18.92 48.75
C LEU A 42 -17.08 -19.90 49.80
N LEU A 43 -15.88 -19.64 50.34
CA LEU A 43 -15.29 -20.53 51.35
C LEU A 43 -16.23 -20.67 52.55
N LYS A 44 -16.52 -21.93 52.93
CA LYS A 44 -17.54 -22.32 53.92
C LYS A 44 -17.49 -21.61 55.28
N ASN A 45 -16.36 -21.00 55.67
CA ASN A 45 -16.14 -20.41 57.00
C ASN A 45 -15.52 -18.99 56.97
N LYS A 46 -15.58 -18.26 55.85
CA LYS A 46 -15.08 -16.87 55.75
C LYS A 46 -16.10 -16.00 55.02
N LYS A 47 -16.12 -14.69 55.31
CA LYS A 47 -16.90 -13.70 54.54
C LYS A 47 -16.58 -13.87 53.04
N GLU A 48 -17.63 -13.85 52.22
CA GLU A 48 -17.52 -13.88 50.76
C GLU A 48 -16.47 -12.87 50.30
N LYS A 49 -15.53 -13.32 49.46
CA LYS A 49 -14.44 -12.47 49.00
C LYS A 49 -14.50 -12.31 47.49
N ILE A 50 -14.72 -11.07 47.06
CA ILE A 50 -14.54 -10.68 45.66
C ILE A 50 -13.05 -10.80 45.32
N LEU A 51 -12.75 -11.53 44.25
CA LEU A 51 -11.40 -11.75 43.77
C LEU A 51 -10.88 -10.51 43.06
N LYS A 52 -9.68 -10.06 43.45
CA LYS A 52 -8.94 -9.05 42.70
C LYS A 52 -8.30 -9.74 41.50
N GLY A 53 -8.85 -9.51 40.31
CA GLY A 53 -8.29 -9.99 39.06
C GLY A 53 -7.06 -9.20 38.61
N SER A 54 -6.42 -9.67 37.54
CA SER A 54 -5.36 -8.95 36.83
C SER A 54 -5.59 -8.99 35.32
N LYS A 55 -5.16 -7.93 34.63
CA LYS A 55 -5.22 -7.88 33.16
C LYS A 55 -4.11 -8.73 32.56
N ASP A 56 -4.39 -9.41 31.45
CA ASP A 56 -3.36 -10.05 30.62
C ASP A 56 -2.65 -9.02 29.72
N CYS A 57 -1.62 -9.47 28.99
CA CYS A 57 -0.89 -8.60 28.05
C CYS A 57 -1.75 -8.06 26.91
N ALA A 58 -2.92 -8.64 26.65
CA ALA A 58 -3.90 -8.19 25.65
C ALA A 58 -5.03 -7.34 26.25
N GLY A 59 -4.99 -7.09 27.58
CA GLY A 59 -5.93 -6.26 28.33
C GLY A 59 -7.12 -6.98 28.95
N TYR A 60 -7.26 -8.30 28.81
CA TYR A 60 -8.40 -9.05 29.35
C TYR A 60 -8.25 -9.33 30.84
N MET A 61 -9.32 -9.10 31.60
CA MET A 61 -9.34 -9.42 33.03
C MET A 61 -9.31 -10.94 33.26
N ARG A 62 -8.45 -11.39 34.19
CA ARG A 62 -8.27 -12.79 34.57
C ARG A 62 -8.33 -12.96 36.07
N VAL A 63 -8.79 -14.13 36.50
CA VAL A 63 -8.82 -14.57 37.90
C VAL A 63 -8.26 -15.99 38.01
N CYS A 64 -7.66 -16.30 39.16
CA CYS A 64 -7.15 -17.63 39.46
C CYS A 64 -8.20 -18.38 40.27
N LEU A 65 -8.71 -19.50 39.75
CA LEU A 65 -9.69 -20.35 40.43
C LEU A 65 -9.08 -21.72 40.74
N THR A 66 -9.40 -22.26 41.91
CA THR A 66 -8.87 -23.54 42.40
C THR A 66 -10.02 -24.49 42.70
N ASN A 67 -10.06 -25.64 42.06
CA ASN A 67 -10.93 -26.74 42.46
C ASN A 67 -10.11 -27.83 43.16
N LYS A 68 -10.73 -28.96 43.53
CA LYS A 68 -10.04 -30.05 44.23
C LYS A 68 -8.91 -30.71 43.42
N ILE A 69 -8.90 -30.52 42.10
CA ILE A 69 -8.01 -31.22 41.16
C ILE A 69 -6.86 -30.30 40.72
N HIS A 70 -7.16 -29.04 40.39
CA HIS A 70 -6.16 -28.12 39.86
C HIS A 70 -6.52 -26.65 40.10
N THR A 71 -5.52 -25.79 39.91
CA THR A 71 -5.66 -24.34 39.86
C THR A 71 -5.50 -23.86 38.43
N LYS A 72 -6.37 -22.96 37.95
CA LYS A 72 -6.30 -22.40 36.60
C LYS A 72 -6.62 -20.91 36.59
N THR A 73 -5.87 -20.17 35.80
CA THR A 73 -6.18 -18.78 35.48
C THR A 73 -7.18 -18.72 34.33
N LEU A 74 -8.35 -18.11 34.56
CA LEU A 74 -9.45 -18.02 33.62
C LEU A 74 -9.81 -16.56 33.34
N LYS A 75 -10.26 -16.28 32.11
CA LYS A 75 -10.68 -14.93 31.70
C LYS A 75 -12.09 -14.65 32.19
N VAL A 76 -12.30 -13.47 32.79
CA VAL A 76 -13.56 -13.12 33.45
C VAL A 76 -14.72 -13.09 32.47
N HIS A 77 -14.59 -12.44 31.31
CA HIS A 77 -15.64 -12.44 30.28
C HIS A 77 -16.07 -13.85 29.83
N ILE A 78 -15.16 -14.83 29.82
CA ILE A 78 -15.52 -16.22 29.45
C ILE A 78 -16.40 -16.83 30.54
N LEU A 79 -16.07 -16.58 31.81
CA LEU A 79 -16.88 -17.05 32.95
C LEU A 79 -18.28 -16.43 32.90
N VAL A 80 -18.35 -15.11 32.69
CA VAL A 80 -19.62 -14.38 32.59
C VAL A 80 -20.43 -14.87 31.38
N GLY A 81 -19.83 -14.90 30.18
CA GLY A 81 -20.52 -15.31 28.97
C GLY A 81 -21.09 -16.72 29.05
N ARG A 82 -20.34 -17.68 29.64
CA ARG A 82 -20.83 -19.05 29.89
C ARG A 82 -21.94 -19.12 30.91
N ALA A 83 -21.91 -18.29 31.96
CA ALA A 83 -22.90 -18.32 33.02
C ALA A 83 -24.22 -17.64 32.61
N PHE A 84 -24.16 -16.58 31.80
CA PHE A 84 -25.30 -15.71 31.53
C PHE A 84 -25.89 -15.83 30.11
N HIS A 85 -25.16 -16.40 29.14
CA HIS A 85 -25.65 -16.52 27.76
C HIS A 85 -25.72 -17.99 27.31
N PRO A 86 -26.91 -18.49 26.92
CA PRO A 86 -27.02 -19.80 26.29
C PRO A 86 -26.28 -19.79 24.95
N ASN A 87 -25.71 -20.95 24.57
CA ASN A 87 -24.97 -21.11 23.33
C ASN A 87 -25.53 -22.29 22.50
N PRO A 88 -26.78 -22.18 22.01
CA PRO A 88 -27.43 -23.25 21.26
C PRO A 88 -26.67 -23.60 19.97
N GLU A 89 -26.06 -22.60 19.33
CA GLU A 89 -25.29 -22.73 18.09
C GLU A 89 -23.86 -23.25 18.28
N LYS A 90 -23.44 -23.51 19.54
CA LYS A 90 -22.09 -24.01 19.89
C LYS A 90 -20.95 -23.16 19.33
N LYS A 91 -21.15 -21.84 19.29
CA LYS A 91 -20.12 -20.88 18.90
C LYS A 91 -18.93 -20.95 19.86
N LYS A 92 -17.72 -20.75 19.35
CA LYS A 92 -16.48 -21.07 20.09
C LYS A 92 -15.91 -19.90 20.89
N GLU A 93 -16.26 -18.67 20.55
CA GLU A 93 -15.65 -17.46 21.11
C GLU A 93 -16.70 -16.55 21.75
N ILE A 94 -16.30 -15.76 22.75
CA ILE A 94 -17.12 -14.70 23.34
C ILE A 94 -16.51 -13.36 22.92
N ASN A 95 -17.31 -12.52 22.28
CA ASN A 95 -16.93 -11.17 21.86
C ASN A 95 -17.35 -10.13 22.91
N HIS A 96 -16.58 -9.04 22.98
CA HIS A 96 -16.95 -7.83 23.71
C HIS A 96 -17.55 -6.83 22.73
N LEU A 97 -18.75 -6.33 23.01
CA LEU A 97 -19.37 -5.25 22.24
C LEU A 97 -18.70 -3.89 22.48
N GLY A 98 -17.86 -3.79 23.51
CA GLY A 98 -17.17 -2.56 23.91
C GLY A 98 -15.76 -2.81 24.42
N ALA A 99 -15.40 -2.19 25.55
CA ALA A 99 -14.06 -2.31 26.13
C ALA A 99 -13.77 -3.73 26.65
N LYS A 100 -12.53 -4.20 26.50
CA LYS A 100 -12.11 -5.57 26.89
C LYS A 100 -12.15 -5.85 28.39
N ASP A 101 -12.20 -4.80 29.21
CA ASP A 101 -12.31 -4.86 30.66
C ASP A 101 -13.74 -4.63 31.17
N ASP A 102 -14.68 -4.30 30.28
CA ASP A 102 -16.10 -4.29 30.59
C ASP A 102 -16.63 -5.73 30.48
N ASN A 103 -16.68 -6.42 31.63
CA ASN A 103 -17.09 -7.83 31.71
C ASN A 103 -18.56 -7.98 32.09
N ARG A 104 -19.39 -6.94 31.96
CA ARG A 104 -20.84 -7.05 32.20
C ARG A 104 -21.45 -8.01 31.19
N ALA A 105 -22.38 -8.86 31.64
CA ALA A 105 -23.02 -9.86 30.79
C ALA A 105 -23.63 -9.23 29.52
N CYS A 106 -24.36 -8.12 29.66
CA CYS A 106 -24.96 -7.40 28.53
C CYS A 106 -23.97 -6.87 27.48
N MET A 107 -22.66 -6.85 27.78
CA MET A 107 -21.61 -6.41 26.87
C MET A 107 -20.90 -7.57 26.16
N LEU A 108 -21.39 -8.80 26.35
CA LEU A 108 -20.79 -10.03 25.85
C LEU A 108 -21.76 -10.81 24.97
N GLU A 109 -21.24 -11.43 23.91
CA GLU A 109 -22.03 -12.28 23.02
C GLU A 109 -21.21 -13.48 22.55
N TRP A 110 -21.89 -14.59 22.22
CA TRP A 110 -21.26 -15.73 21.58
C TRP A 110 -21.09 -15.47 20.08
N VAL A 111 -19.87 -15.67 19.56
CA VAL A 111 -19.53 -15.45 18.16
C VAL A 111 -18.66 -16.57 17.59
N THR A 112 -18.72 -16.74 16.28
CA THR A 112 -17.74 -17.51 15.51
C THR A 112 -16.44 -16.70 15.38
N HIS A 113 -15.35 -17.39 15.05
CA HIS A 113 -14.07 -16.72 14.81
C HIS A 113 -14.15 -15.68 13.68
N GLN A 114 -14.92 -15.97 12.63
CA GLN A 114 -15.11 -15.07 11.50
C GLN A 114 -15.89 -13.82 11.90
N GLU A 115 -17.00 -13.98 12.62
CA GLU A 115 -17.79 -12.87 13.18
C GLU A 115 -16.95 -11.96 14.09
N ASN A 116 -16.15 -12.55 14.98
CA ASN A 116 -15.27 -11.81 15.88
C ASN A 116 -14.24 -10.97 15.11
N CYS A 117 -13.63 -11.56 14.07
CA CYS A 117 -12.67 -10.88 13.21
C CYS A 117 -13.31 -9.73 12.42
N ILE A 118 -14.54 -9.91 11.92
CA ILE A 118 -15.31 -8.85 11.24
C ILE A 118 -15.59 -7.70 12.21
N HIS A 119 -16.09 -8.00 13.41
CA HIS A 119 -16.40 -7.01 14.44
C HIS A 119 -15.15 -6.20 14.82
N ALA A 120 -14.03 -6.87 15.11
CA ALA A 120 -12.78 -6.22 15.47
C ALA A 120 -12.23 -5.33 14.34
N THR A 121 -12.43 -5.73 13.09
CA THR A 121 -11.99 -4.98 11.90
C THR A 121 -12.83 -3.73 11.68
N LYS A 122 -14.14 -3.81 11.94
CA LYS A 122 -15.08 -2.69 11.75
C LYS A 122 -14.95 -1.62 12.84
N TYR A 123 -14.78 -2.02 14.09
CA TYR A 123 -14.91 -1.11 15.24
C TYR A 123 -13.63 -0.90 16.05
N ILE A 124 -12.68 -1.84 16.05
CA ILE A 124 -11.55 -1.83 17.01
C ILE A 124 -10.23 -1.46 16.34
N THR A 125 -9.96 -1.96 15.15
CA THR A 125 -8.63 -1.88 14.54
C THR A 125 -8.56 -0.85 13.41
N LYS A 126 -7.70 0.17 13.58
CA LYS A 126 -7.35 1.13 12.52
C LYS A 126 -6.40 0.47 11.52
N PHE A 127 -6.89 -0.47 10.72
CA PHE A 127 -6.08 -1.01 9.63
C PHE A 127 -5.80 0.09 8.59
N LYS A 128 -4.56 0.14 8.08
CA LYS A 128 -4.24 0.98 6.92
C LYS A 128 -5.08 0.50 5.74
N LYS A 129 -5.84 1.42 5.11
CA LYS A 129 -6.57 1.15 3.87
C LYS A 129 -5.55 0.68 2.82
N THR A 130 -5.57 -0.60 2.53
CA THR A 130 -4.68 -1.23 1.55
C THR A 130 -5.55 -2.02 0.61
N ALA A 131 -5.74 -1.52 -0.61
CA ALA A 131 -6.48 -2.23 -1.62
C ALA A 131 -5.63 -3.40 -2.15
N VAL A 132 -6.27 -4.54 -2.43
CA VAL A 132 -5.58 -5.76 -2.89
C VAL A 132 -6.35 -6.46 -4.02
N HIS A 133 -5.60 -7.01 -4.98
CA HIS A 133 -6.11 -7.93 -6.00
C HIS A 133 -5.96 -9.38 -5.51
N LYS A 134 -7.01 -10.17 -5.72
CA LYS A 134 -7.00 -11.64 -5.72
C LYS A 134 -6.80 -12.08 -7.17
N ILE A 135 -5.69 -12.76 -7.41
CA ILE A 135 -5.22 -13.12 -8.75
C ILE A 135 -5.18 -14.64 -8.86
N ASP A 136 -5.65 -15.17 -9.99
CA ASP A 136 -5.50 -16.57 -10.34
C ASP A 136 -4.01 -16.95 -10.49
N ILE A 137 -3.64 -18.16 -10.06
CA ILE A 137 -2.24 -18.59 -10.13
C ILE A 137 -1.84 -18.96 -11.56
N ASP A 138 -2.76 -19.55 -12.32
CA ASP A 138 -2.49 -20.17 -13.61
C ASP A 138 -2.69 -19.16 -14.75
N SER A 139 -3.84 -18.46 -14.76
CA SER A 139 -4.16 -17.46 -15.81
C SER A 139 -3.56 -16.09 -15.54
N ASN A 140 -3.13 -15.83 -14.30
CA ASN A 140 -2.61 -14.54 -13.86
C ASN A 140 -3.66 -13.39 -13.91
N GLU A 141 -4.94 -13.73 -14.07
CA GLU A 141 -6.03 -12.76 -14.17
C GLU A 141 -6.49 -12.26 -12.80
N ILE A 142 -6.95 -11.01 -12.75
CA ILE A 142 -7.54 -10.42 -11.54
C ILE A 142 -8.96 -10.97 -11.39
N ILE A 143 -9.16 -11.90 -10.47
CA ILE A 143 -10.46 -12.49 -10.15
C ILE A 143 -11.32 -11.47 -9.40
N LYS A 144 -10.73 -10.76 -8.43
CA LYS A 144 -11.46 -9.81 -7.58
C LYS A 144 -10.52 -8.74 -7.03
N THR A 145 -11.03 -7.52 -6.93
CA THR A 145 -10.34 -6.40 -6.27
C THR A 145 -11.08 -6.03 -4.99
N TYR A 146 -10.34 -5.86 -3.90
CA TYR A 146 -10.87 -5.39 -2.63
C TYR A 146 -10.30 -4.01 -2.37
N ASP A 147 -11.17 -3.04 -2.06
CA ASP A 147 -10.75 -1.67 -1.69
C ASP A 147 -9.95 -1.65 -0.38
N LYS A 148 -10.20 -2.64 0.49
CA LYS A 148 -9.46 -2.84 1.73
C LYS A 148 -9.16 -4.31 1.94
N ILE A 149 -7.94 -4.60 2.39
CA ILE A 149 -7.52 -5.94 2.81
C ILE A 149 -8.43 -6.53 3.89
N SER A 150 -9.09 -5.69 4.70
CA SER A 150 -10.11 -6.10 5.68
C SER A 150 -11.26 -6.90 5.07
N ASP A 151 -11.64 -6.52 3.85
CA ASP A 151 -12.86 -7.01 3.22
C ASP A 151 -12.66 -8.45 2.73
N THR A 152 -11.41 -8.92 2.68
CA THR A 152 -11.06 -10.32 2.39
C THR A 152 -11.51 -11.30 3.48
N ILE A 153 -11.79 -10.82 4.71
CA ILE A 153 -12.34 -11.66 5.79
C ILE A 153 -13.75 -12.15 5.42
N ILE A 154 -14.53 -11.35 4.69
CA ILE A 154 -15.90 -11.71 4.27
C ILE A 154 -15.84 -12.98 3.43
N ASP A 155 -14.83 -13.10 2.58
CA ASP A 155 -14.58 -14.28 1.75
C ASP A 155 -13.75 -15.37 2.47
N GLY A 156 -13.59 -15.26 3.80
CA GLY A 156 -12.95 -16.26 4.66
C GLY A 156 -11.42 -16.25 4.66
N PHE A 157 -10.77 -15.22 4.11
CA PHE A 157 -9.31 -15.18 4.06
C PHE A 157 -8.67 -14.56 5.31
N ASN A 158 -7.48 -15.05 5.66
CA ASN A 158 -6.71 -14.53 6.78
C ASN A 158 -5.87 -13.31 6.36
N ILE A 159 -6.16 -12.15 6.94
CA ILE A 159 -5.45 -10.88 6.65
C ILE A 159 -3.94 -11.00 6.86
N LYS A 160 -3.48 -11.67 7.93
CA LYS A 160 -2.04 -11.77 8.22
C LYS A 160 -1.33 -12.56 7.13
N THR A 161 -1.95 -13.62 6.63
CA THR A 161 -1.38 -14.42 5.54
C THR A 161 -1.39 -13.68 4.22
N ILE A 162 -2.47 -12.95 3.89
CA ILE A 162 -2.51 -12.06 2.71
C ILE A 162 -1.45 -10.97 2.82
N SER A 163 -1.30 -10.34 3.99
CA SER A 163 -0.26 -9.35 4.25
C SER A 163 1.14 -9.93 4.04
N SER A 164 1.36 -11.19 4.42
CA SER A 164 2.62 -11.90 4.16
C SER A 164 2.84 -12.13 2.65
N CYS A 165 1.78 -12.42 1.89
CA CYS A 165 1.83 -12.58 0.43
C CYS A 165 2.20 -11.27 -0.27
N ILE A 166 1.49 -10.18 0.02
CA ILE A 166 1.73 -8.87 -0.63
C ILE A 166 3.09 -8.25 -0.24
N ASN A 167 3.71 -8.71 0.85
CA ASN A 167 5.07 -8.31 1.24
C ASN A 167 6.15 -9.27 0.69
N GLY A 168 5.78 -10.23 -0.16
CA GLY A 168 6.68 -11.17 -0.82
C GLY A 168 7.26 -12.26 0.09
N LYS A 169 6.75 -12.40 1.33
CA LYS A 169 7.19 -13.44 2.28
C LYS A 169 6.54 -14.80 2.00
N ARG A 170 5.37 -14.80 1.35
CA ARG A 170 4.66 -15.99 0.89
C ARG A 170 4.27 -15.81 -0.57
N LYS A 171 4.20 -16.91 -1.32
CA LYS A 171 3.78 -16.86 -2.73
C LYS A 171 2.27 -16.76 -2.89
N THR A 172 1.51 -17.52 -2.08
CA THR A 172 0.07 -17.69 -2.24
C THR A 172 -0.64 -17.84 -0.88
N HIS A 173 -1.95 -17.58 -0.88
CA HIS A 173 -2.85 -17.90 0.23
C HIS A 173 -4.22 -18.30 -0.32
N GLY A 174 -4.76 -19.42 0.16
CA GLY A 174 -6.05 -19.95 -0.28
C GLY A 174 -6.12 -20.34 -1.75
N GLY A 175 -4.99 -20.71 -2.37
CA GLY A 175 -4.93 -21.02 -3.80
C GLY A 175 -4.86 -19.81 -4.73
N PHE A 176 -4.66 -18.60 -4.19
CA PHE A 176 -4.59 -17.37 -4.98
C PHE A 176 -3.29 -16.61 -4.73
N ARG A 177 -2.86 -15.84 -5.74
CA ARG A 177 -1.82 -14.84 -5.57
C ARG A 177 -2.45 -13.51 -5.14
N TRP A 178 -1.74 -12.78 -4.29
CA TRP A 178 -2.23 -11.52 -3.72
C TRP A 178 -1.26 -10.41 -4.04
N GLN A 179 -1.78 -9.29 -4.54
CA GLN A 179 -0.98 -8.12 -4.90
C GLN A 179 -1.65 -6.85 -4.42
N ARG A 180 -0.87 -5.83 -4.06
CA ARG A 180 -1.42 -4.50 -3.77
C ARG A 180 -2.00 -3.90 -5.04
N VAL A 181 -3.16 -3.26 -4.94
CA VAL A 181 -3.60 -2.32 -5.98
C VAL A 181 -2.67 -1.12 -5.86
N THR A 182 -1.80 -0.95 -6.85
CA THR A 182 -0.96 0.24 -6.99
C THR A 182 -1.37 0.93 -8.28
N ASP A 183 -1.32 2.26 -8.33
CA ASP A 183 -1.51 3.05 -9.57
C ASP A 183 -0.44 2.78 -10.64
N LYS A 184 0.46 1.83 -10.40
CA LYS A 184 1.52 1.43 -11.32
C LYS A 184 1.16 0.08 -11.93
N PRO A 185 1.26 -0.06 -13.27
CA PRO A 185 0.96 -1.30 -13.95
C PRO A 185 1.85 -2.43 -13.41
N ILE A 186 1.24 -3.61 -13.34
CA ILE A 186 1.92 -4.88 -13.07
C ILE A 186 3.14 -4.93 -14.00
N VAL A 187 4.35 -4.96 -13.43
CA VAL A 187 5.54 -5.26 -14.23
C VAL A 187 5.36 -6.71 -14.65
N SER A 188 4.97 -6.93 -15.91
CA SER A 188 4.80 -8.28 -16.45
C SER A 188 6.08 -9.06 -16.19
N THR A 189 5.92 -10.26 -15.61
CA THR A 189 7.04 -11.18 -15.37
C THR A 189 7.35 -12.02 -16.61
N GLU A 190 6.47 -11.94 -17.62
CA GLU A 190 6.66 -12.51 -18.95
C GLU A 190 7.85 -11.85 -19.66
N ASN A 191 8.54 -12.64 -20.49
CA ASN A 191 9.53 -12.11 -21.41
C ASN A 191 8.78 -11.34 -22.51
N LEU A 192 9.21 -10.12 -22.79
CA LEU A 192 8.63 -9.36 -23.90
C LEU A 192 9.08 -10.00 -25.22
N GLU A 193 8.24 -9.93 -26.25
CA GLU A 193 8.63 -10.37 -27.59
C GLU A 193 9.88 -9.59 -28.04
N GLY A 194 10.91 -10.31 -28.49
CA GLY A 194 12.20 -9.72 -28.86
C GLY A 194 13.09 -9.27 -27.67
N GLU A 195 12.78 -9.66 -26.44
CA GLU A 195 13.60 -9.31 -25.28
C GLU A 195 14.88 -10.16 -25.18
N ILE A 196 16.01 -9.48 -25.28
CA ILE A 196 17.36 -10.04 -25.14
C ILE A 196 17.96 -9.56 -23.84
N TRP A 197 18.54 -10.47 -23.05
CA TRP A 197 19.17 -10.17 -21.77
C TRP A 197 20.69 -10.19 -21.87
N PHE A 198 21.33 -9.10 -21.41
CA PHE A 198 22.79 -8.94 -21.38
C PHE A 198 23.29 -9.02 -19.95
N ASN A 199 24.20 -9.95 -19.64
CA ASN A 199 24.83 -10.00 -18.32
C ASN A 199 25.88 -8.91 -18.20
N LEU A 200 25.88 -8.20 -17.07
CA LEU A 200 26.84 -7.12 -16.84
C LEU A 200 28.28 -7.65 -16.81
N LYS A 201 28.52 -8.87 -16.31
CA LYS A 201 29.86 -9.51 -16.29
C LYS A 201 30.51 -9.70 -17.66
N ASP A 202 29.70 -9.75 -18.72
CA ASP A 202 30.16 -9.98 -20.09
C ASP A 202 30.43 -8.66 -20.82
N SER A 203 30.31 -7.53 -20.10
CA SER A 203 30.55 -6.20 -20.65
C SER A 203 32.04 -5.89 -20.84
N ILE A 204 32.35 -5.15 -21.89
CA ILE A 204 33.66 -4.52 -22.14
C ILE A 204 33.93 -3.32 -21.22
N TYR A 205 32.92 -2.83 -20.50
CA TYR A 205 33.02 -1.65 -19.64
C TYR A 205 33.20 -2.04 -18.17
N ASP A 206 34.39 -1.76 -17.61
CA ASP A 206 34.74 -2.04 -16.21
C ASP A 206 33.75 -1.46 -15.19
N GLU A 207 33.14 -0.32 -15.53
CA GLU A 207 32.14 0.37 -14.70
C GLU A 207 30.94 -0.54 -14.36
N CYS A 208 30.54 -1.45 -15.26
CA CYS A 208 29.44 -2.38 -15.01
C CYS A 208 29.87 -3.85 -14.87
N LYS A 209 31.01 -4.23 -15.48
CA LYS A 209 31.55 -5.60 -15.49
C LYS A 209 31.71 -6.23 -14.11
N ILE A 210 32.02 -5.42 -13.11
CA ILE A 210 32.20 -5.87 -11.72
C ILE A 210 30.91 -6.40 -11.07
N PHE A 211 29.72 -6.04 -11.59
CA PHE A 211 28.43 -6.40 -11.00
C PHE A 211 27.91 -7.72 -11.59
N ILE A 212 28.58 -8.81 -11.24
CA ILE A 212 28.40 -10.12 -11.89
C ILE A 212 27.03 -10.77 -11.73
N ASN A 213 26.25 -10.36 -10.73
CA ASN A 213 24.94 -10.92 -10.40
C ASN A 213 23.78 -10.15 -11.06
N TYR A 214 24.07 -9.29 -12.04
CA TYR A 214 23.07 -8.43 -12.67
C TYR A 214 23.07 -8.62 -14.18
N LYS A 215 21.88 -8.46 -14.75
CA LYS A 215 21.67 -8.41 -16.20
C LYS A 215 20.61 -7.37 -16.54
N VAL A 216 20.73 -6.76 -17.71
CA VAL A 216 19.78 -5.78 -18.24
C VAL A 216 19.29 -6.24 -19.60
N SER A 217 18.02 -6.03 -19.91
CA SER A 217 17.50 -6.34 -21.24
C SER A 217 17.65 -5.18 -22.21
N ASN A 218 17.52 -5.46 -23.51
CA ASN A 218 17.40 -4.44 -24.56
C ASN A 218 16.24 -3.48 -24.32
N PHE A 219 15.22 -3.83 -23.52
CA PHE A 219 14.13 -2.92 -23.11
C PHE A 219 14.45 -2.08 -21.86
N GLY A 220 15.62 -2.27 -21.25
CA GLY A 220 16.01 -1.62 -20.01
C GLY A 220 15.35 -2.21 -18.76
N ARG A 221 14.87 -3.46 -18.80
CA ARG A 221 14.50 -4.19 -17.58
C ARG A 221 15.76 -4.71 -16.91
N VAL A 222 15.85 -4.61 -15.58
CA VAL A 222 17.05 -5.02 -14.83
C VAL A 222 16.71 -6.20 -13.92
N LYS A 223 17.50 -7.27 -13.98
CA LYS A 223 17.44 -8.40 -13.06
C LYS A 223 18.70 -8.40 -12.19
N GLY A 224 18.53 -8.65 -10.90
CA GLY A 224 19.61 -8.80 -9.93
C GLY A 224 19.82 -10.26 -9.51
N TYR A 225 20.29 -10.46 -8.29
CA TYR A 225 20.54 -11.78 -7.71
C TYR A 225 19.34 -12.73 -7.86
N LYS A 226 19.60 -13.97 -8.28
CA LYS A 226 18.59 -15.01 -8.59
C LYS A 226 17.54 -14.54 -9.62
N ASP A 227 17.94 -13.72 -10.58
CA ASP A 227 17.09 -13.21 -11.66
C ASP A 227 15.87 -12.43 -11.18
N LYS A 228 15.91 -11.89 -9.96
CA LYS A 228 14.85 -11.06 -9.44
C LYS A 228 14.78 -9.74 -10.21
N LEU A 229 13.63 -9.46 -10.80
CA LEU A 229 13.38 -8.19 -11.47
C LEU A 229 13.46 -7.04 -10.46
N MET A 230 14.21 -6.01 -10.83
CA MET A 230 14.44 -4.82 -10.02
C MET A 230 13.51 -3.70 -10.44
N GLU A 231 13.03 -2.93 -9.47
CA GLU A 231 12.29 -1.70 -9.71
C GLU A 231 13.27 -0.51 -9.70
N PRO A 232 13.45 0.20 -10.84
CA PRO A 232 14.27 1.39 -10.86
C PRO A 232 13.63 2.52 -10.04
N ASN A 233 14.45 3.31 -9.38
CA ASN A 233 14.04 4.59 -8.84
C ASN A 233 13.85 5.59 -9.99
N THR A 234 12.66 6.21 -10.06
CA THR A 234 12.28 7.18 -11.10
C THR A 234 11.99 8.58 -10.53
N SER A 235 12.32 8.86 -9.27
CA SER A 235 11.94 10.11 -8.58
C SER A 235 12.50 11.38 -9.25
N THR A 236 13.64 11.28 -9.92
CA THR A 236 14.32 12.40 -10.59
C THR A 236 13.98 12.49 -12.08
N GLY A 237 12.95 11.77 -12.54
CA GLY A 237 12.59 11.64 -13.96
C GLY A 237 13.54 10.75 -14.76
N ARG A 238 14.58 10.19 -14.14
CA ARG A 238 15.53 9.22 -14.74
C ARG A 238 15.44 7.90 -13.98
N SER A 239 15.44 6.79 -14.73
CA SER A 239 15.41 5.44 -14.15
C SER A 239 16.81 5.02 -13.69
N VAL A 240 16.98 4.81 -12.39
CA VAL A 240 18.25 4.48 -11.75
C VAL A 240 18.10 3.23 -10.88
N VAL A 241 19.06 2.33 -10.94
CA VAL A 241 19.14 1.15 -10.07
C VAL A 241 20.42 1.19 -9.23
N ASN A 242 20.34 0.75 -7.98
CA ASN A 242 21.50 0.57 -7.12
C ASN A 242 22.04 -0.85 -7.30
N LEU A 243 23.27 -0.97 -7.78
CA LEU A 243 23.98 -2.22 -7.95
C LEU A 243 24.93 -2.46 -6.76
N VAL A 244 24.92 -3.67 -6.21
CA VAL A 244 25.74 -4.05 -5.06
C VAL A 244 26.51 -5.33 -5.36
N GLN A 245 27.83 -5.31 -5.20
CA GLN A 245 28.72 -6.47 -5.29
C GLN A 245 29.79 -6.40 -4.18
N GLY A 246 29.69 -7.28 -3.18
CA GLY A 246 30.57 -7.24 -2.02
C GLY A 246 30.48 -5.89 -1.29
N LYS A 247 31.61 -5.21 -1.09
CA LYS A 247 31.68 -3.86 -0.49
C LYS A 247 31.41 -2.73 -1.50
N LYS A 248 31.34 -3.02 -2.80
CA LYS A 248 31.10 -2.02 -3.85
C LYS A 248 29.60 -1.81 -4.04
N ASN A 249 29.18 -0.55 -4.05
CA ASN A 249 27.84 -0.14 -4.44
C ASN A 249 27.92 0.97 -5.50
N LYS A 250 26.94 1.04 -6.40
CA LYS A 250 26.87 2.09 -7.41
C LYS A 250 25.44 2.30 -7.91
N ASN A 251 24.99 3.55 -7.89
CA ASN A 251 23.79 3.97 -8.60
C ASN A 251 24.10 4.11 -10.10
N MET A 252 23.39 3.35 -10.94
CA MET A 252 23.60 3.35 -12.38
C MET A 252 22.29 3.66 -13.11
N LYS A 253 22.36 4.56 -14.11
CA LYS A 253 21.22 4.90 -14.97
C LYS A 253 20.93 3.72 -15.90
N VAL A 254 19.67 3.33 -15.99
CA VAL A 254 19.23 2.15 -16.76
C VAL A 254 19.63 2.26 -18.23
N HIS A 255 19.35 3.38 -18.90
CA HIS A 255 19.73 3.58 -20.31
C HIS A 255 21.24 3.45 -20.55
N ARG A 256 22.08 3.90 -19.60
CA ARG A 256 23.55 3.77 -19.74
C ARG A 256 23.96 2.31 -19.59
N MET A 257 23.34 1.61 -18.64
CA MET A 257 23.56 0.19 -18.43
C MET A 257 23.21 -0.65 -19.67
N VAL A 258 22.12 -0.30 -20.38
CA VAL A 258 21.71 -0.98 -21.63
C VAL A 258 22.83 -0.91 -22.68
N LEU A 259 23.38 0.27 -22.97
CA LEU A 259 24.48 0.42 -23.94
C LEU A 259 25.78 -0.28 -23.49
N MET A 260 26.09 -0.22 -22.19
CA MET A 260 27.30 -0.86 -21.68
C MET A 260 27.21 -2.38 -21.71
N ALA A 261 26.09 -2.95 -21.28
CA ALA A 261 25.92 -4.40 -21.20
C ALA A 261 25.77 -5.05 -22.59
N SER A 262 25.19 -4.33 -23.56
CA SER A 262 25.14 -4.75 -24.97
C SER A 262 26.46 -4.58 -25.72
N ASN A 263 27.51 -4.08 -25.04
CA ASN A 263 28.83 -3.81 -25.63
C ASN A 263 28.79 -2.82 -26.80
N THR A 264 27.84 -1.88 -26.82
CA THR A 264 27.81 -0.81 -27.83
C THR A 264 29.10 0.01 -27.75
N PRO A 265 29.91 0.07 -28.82
CA PRO A 265 31.18 0.79 -28.81
C PRO A 265 31.02 2.28 -28.50
N ASN A 266 31.96 2.85 -27.73
CA ASN A 266 32.05 4.29 -27.46
C ASN A 266 33.46 4.80 -27.78
N PRO A 267 33.89 4.78 -29.06
CA PRO A 267 35.25 5.15 -29.46
C PRO A 267 35.60 6.60 -29.12
N GLU A 268 34.62 7.49 -29.16
CA GLU A 268 34.77 8.92 -28.83
C GLU A 268 34.70 9.20 -27.32
N ASN A 269 34.54 8.16 -26.48
CA ASN A 269 34.41 8.25 -25.04
C ASN A 269 33.38 9.30 -24.57
N LYS A 270 32.23 9.34 -25.25
CA LYS A 270 31.18 10.31 -24.93
C LYS A 270 30.63 10.07 -23.51
N PRO A 271 30.46 11.13 -22.70
CA PRO A 271 30.17 10.97 -21.28
C PRO A 271 28.70 10.67 -20.99
N GLU A 272 27.77 10.95 -21.91
CA GLU A 272 26.33 10.82 -21.67
C GLU A 272 25.65 9.89 -22.69
N VAL A 273 24.37 9.65 -22.47
CA VAL A 273 23.52 8.83 -23.33
C VAL A 273 22.27 9.62 -23.68
N ASP A 274 22.00 9.73 -24.97
CA ASP A 274 20.83 10.40 -25.52
C ASP A 274 19.72 9.37 -25.81
N HIS A 275 18.47 9.81 -25.67
CA HIS A 275 17.30 9.06 -26.14
C HIS A 275 16.92 9.67 -27.48
N ILE A 276 17.02 8.90 -28.56
CA ILE A 276 16.84 9.38 -29.93
C ILE A 276 15.45 10.04 -30.07
N ASP A 277 14.40 9.43 -29.50
CA ASP A 277 13.03 9.95 -29.48
C ASP A 277 12.75 11.08 -28.46
N SER A 278 13.73 11.52 -27.67
CA SER A 278 13.57 12.51 -26.58
C SER A 278 12.59 12.07 -25.46
N ASN A 279 12.26 10.78 -25.39
CA ASN A 279 11.46 10.18 -24.34
C ASN A 279 12.35 9.51 -23.27
N PRO A 280 12.52 10.10 -22.08
CA PRO A 280 13.41 9.57 -21.04
C PRO A 280 12.93 8.25 -20.40
N LYS A 281 11.75 7.73 -20.80
CA LYS A 281 11.21 6.45 -20.36
C LYS A 281 11.47 5.31 -21.34
N ASN A 282 11.84 5.61 -22.58
CA ASN A 282 12.08 4.61 -23.62
C ASN A 282 13.56 4.17 -23.61
N HIS A 283 13.89 3.20 -22.76
CA HIS A 283 15.26 2.68 -22.67
C HIS A 283 15.57 1.57 -23.69
N HIS A 284 14.79 1.44 -24.77
CA HIS A 284 15.07 0.42 -25.77
C HIS A 284 16.47 0.64 -26.38
N LEU A 285 17.26 -0.41 -26.59
CA LEU A 285 18.64 -0.34 -27.09
C LEU A 285 18.74 0.51 -28.36
N ASP A 286 17.84 0.30 -29.33
CA ASP A 286 17.81 1.02 -30.61
C ASP A 286 17.41 2.50 -30.47
N ASN A 287 16.85 2.89 -29.32
CA ASN A 287 16.51 4.29 -29.01
C ASN A 287 17.64 5.01 -28.26
N LEU A 288 18.77 4.36 -27.98
CA LEU A 288 19.84 4.92 -27.16
C LEU A 288 21.12 5.09 -27.98
N ARG A 289 21.86 6.17 -27.70
CA ARG A 289 23.19 6.40 -28.27
C ARG A 289 24.11 7.12 -27.30
N TRP A 290 25.41 6.81 -27.38
CA TRP A 290 26.44 7.60 -26.72
C TRP A 290 26.43 9.04 -27.27
N ALA A 291 26.44 10.02 -26.37
CA ALA A 291 26.20 11.41 -26.73
C ALA A 291 26.95 12.38 -25.80
N THR A 292 27.29 13.55 -26.33
CA THR A 292 27.65 14.72 -25.53
C THR A 292 26.39 15.52 -25.14
N LYS A 293 26.54 16.51 -24.26
CA LYS A 293 25.45 17.47 -23.98
C LYS A 293 25.01 18.24 -25.22
N GLU A 294 25.97 18.56 -26.10
CA GLU A 294 25.69 19.28 -27.34
C GLU A 294 24.94 18.38 -28.33
N ASP A 295 25.28 17.10 -28.43
CA ASP A 295 24.52 16.11 -29.24
C ASP A 295 23.05 16.02 -28.79
N GLN A 296 22.81 15.95 -27.48
CA GLN A 296 21.46 15.91 -26.90
C GLN A 296 20.67 17.19 -27.18
N LYS A 297 21.32 18.35 -27.06
CA LYS A 297 20.72 19.65 -27.39
C LYS A 297 20.40 19.74 -28.88
N ASN A 298 21.22 19.11 -29.72
CA ASN A 298 21.04 19.09 -31.16
C ASN A 298 20.10 18.00 -31.68
N ASN A 299 19.61 17.11 -30.80
CA ASN A 299 18.59 16.12 -31.13
C ASN A 299 17.33 16.82 -31.68
N ILE A 300 16.93 16.42 -32.89
CA ILE A 300 15.78 16.99 -33.60
C ILE A 300 14.48 16.81 -32.79
N ASN A 301 14.27 15.65 -32.17
CA ASN A 301 13.09 15.40 -31.34
C ASN A 301 13.06 16.29 -30.10
N THR A 302 14.23 16.55 -29.50
CA THR A 302 14.36 17.52 -28.41
C THR A 302 14.05 18.94 -28.90
N LYS A 303 14.55 19.34 -30.07
CA LYS A 303 14.26 20.65 -30.68
C LYS A 303 12.77 20.81 -30.98
N ILE A 304 12.13 19.82 -31.61
CA ILE A 304 10.69 19.80 -31.89
C ILE A 304 9.89 19.91 -30.58
N LYS A 305 10.30 19.17 -29.54
CA LYS A 305 9.69 19.26 -28.21
C LYS A 305 9.87 20.63 -27.53
N LEU A 306 10.77 21.47 -28.00
CA LEU A 306 10.92 22.86 -27.52
C LEU A 306 10.18 23.89 -28.39
N VAL A 307 9.75 23.52 -29.60
CA VAL A 307 8.95 24.42 -30.45
C VAL A 307 7.58 24.64 -29.81
N THR A 308 7.23 25.91 -29.59
CA THR A 308 5.93 26.31 -29.05
C THR A 308 4.99 26.67 -30.19
N ASN A 309 3.91 25.92 -30.32
CA ASN A 309 2.82 26.26 -31.25
C ASN A 309 2.07 27.47 -30.71
N ILE A 310 1.76 28.41 -31.59
CA ILE A 310 1.09 29.65 -31.21
C ILE A 310 0.00 29.99 -32.23
N LYS A 311 -1.16 30.36 -31.72
CA LYS A 311 -2.30 30.83 -32.50
C LYS A 311 -2.30 32.36 -32.50
N LEU A 312 -2.41 32.93 -33.69
CA LEU A 312 -2.62 34.34 -33.95
C LEU A 312 -4.11 34.56 -34.25
N ILE A 313 -4.74 35.52 -33.58
CA ILE A 313 -6.17 35.83 -33.76
C ILE A 313 -6.30 37.31 -34.11
N ASN A 314 -6.87 37.63 -35.27
CA ASN A 314 -7.19 39.01 -35.63
C ASN A 314 -8.35 39.53 -34.79
N VAL A 315 -8.18 40.67 -34.11
CA VAL A 315 -9.18 41.20 -33.17
C VAL A 315 -10.44 41.67 -33.89
N ILE A 316 -10.31 42.12 -35.15
CA ILE A 316 -11.39 42.68 -35.98
C ILE A 316 -12.06 41.56 -36.78
N THR A 317 -11.30 40.86 -37.64
CA THR A 317 -11.86 39.85 -38.57
C THR A 317 -12.19 38.53 -37.89
N LYS A 318 -11.68 38.30 -36.67
CA LYS A 318 -11.74 37.02 -35.94
C LYS A 318 -11.06 35.85 -36.65
N GLU A 319 -10.30 36.11 -37.72
CA GLU A 319 -9.53 35.08 -38.40
C GLU A 319 -8.42 34.54 -37.50
N GLU A 320 -8.24 33.21 -37.55
CA GLU A 320 -7.25 32.50 -36.77
C GLU A 320 -6.21 31.86 -37.68
N LYS A 321 -4.93 31.99 -37.32
CA LYS A 321 -3.81 31.32 -38.00
C LYS A 321 -2.88 30.67 -36.99
N ILE A 322 -2.43 29.46 -37.27
CA ILE A 322 -1.57 28.68 -36.37
C ILE A 322 -0.14 28.65 -36.92
N TYR A 323 0.81 28.86 -36.03
CA TYR A 323 2.24 28.87 -36.32
C TYR A 323 2.96 27.80 -35.52
N ASN A 324 3.78 27.01 -36.22
CA ASN A 324 4.66 26.02 -35.62
C ASN A 324 5.99 26.67 -35.18
N GLY A 325 5.91 27.55 -34.17
CA GLY A 325 7.06 28.27 -33.63
C GLY A 325 6.84 29.76 -33.53
N ILE A 326 7.17 30.31 -32.36
CA ILE A 326 7.05 31.75 -32.06
C ILE A 326 7.95 32.60 -32.96
N ASN A 327 9.11 32.07 -33.37
CA ASN A 327 10.05 32.73 -34.28
C ASN A 327 9.45 32.97 -35.67
N ILE A 328 8.67 32.02 -36.20
CA ILE A 328 8.02 32.17 -37.50
C ILE A 328 7.01 33.32 -37.45
N LEU A 329 6.17 33.33 -36.41
CA LEU A 329 5.20 34.40 -36.19
C LEU A 329 5.87 35.76 -35.96
N ALA A 330 6.94 35.79 -35.17
CA ALA A 330 7.70 36.99 -34.88
C ALA A 330 8.29 37.62 -36.15
N ASN A 331 8.83 36.79 -37.06
CA ASN A 331 9.35 37.24 -38.35
C ASN A 331 8.23 37.79 -39.26
N GLU A 332 7.09 37.10 -39.37
CA GLU A 332 5.96 37.57 -40.19
C GLU A 332 5.41 38.91 -39.70
N LEU A 333 5.37 39.11 -38.37
CA LEU A 333 4.89 40.36 -37.77
C LEU A 333 5.96 41.45 -37.68
N GLY A 334 7.20 41.19 -38.10
CA GLY A 334 8.33 42.11 -37.91
C GLY A 334 8.47 42.52 -36.44
N SER A 335 8.53 41.56 -35.54
CA SER A 335 8.55 41.77 -34.09
C SER A 335 9.50 40.81 -33.38
N GLY A 336 9.92 41.14 -32.17
CA GLY A 336 10.80 40.27 -31.38
C GLY A 336 10.04 39.09 -30.79
N THR A 337 10.70 37.92 -30.69
CA THR A 337 10.11 36.72 -30.07
C THR A 337 9.70 36.95 -28.61
N GLU A 338 10.45 37.77 -27.87
CA GLU A 338 10.12 38.16 -26.49
C GLU A 338 8.88 39.05 -26.41
N THR A 339 8.68 39.92 -27.41
CA THR A 339 7.46 40.72 -27.54
C THR A 339 6.24 39.82 -27.69
N ILE A 340 6.31 38.84 -28.60
CA ILE A 340 5.21 37.88 -28.81
C ILE A 340 4.92 37.08 -27.54
N LYS A 341 5.95 36.60 -26.82
CA LYS A 341 5.77 35.90 -25.54
C LYS A 341 5.12 36.78 -24.46
N LYS A 342 5.53 38.05 -24.36
CA LYS A 342 4.97 39.01 -23.40
C LYS A 342 3.46 39.14 -23.61
N TYR A 343 3.02 39.41 -24.84
CA TYR A 343 1.60 39.60 -25.15
C TYR A 343 0.79 38.30 -25.10
N ALA A 344 1.39 37.16 -25.44
CA ALA A 344 0.76 35.86 -25.22
C ALA A 344 0.51 35.56 -23.73
N LYS A 345 1.40 36.05 -22.83
CA LYS A 345 1.26 35.89 -21.38
C LYS A 345 0.28 36.89 -20.77
N SER A 346 0.32 38.16 -21.17
CA SER A 346 -0.60 39.18 -20.63
C SER A 346 -2.03 39.02 -21.18
N GLY A 347 -2.19 38.37 -22.34
CA GLY A 347 -3.48 38.23 -23.01
C GLY A 347 -3.95 39.52 -23.70
N GLU A 348 -3.14 40.57 -23.65
CA GLU A 348 -3.37 41.85 -24.31
C GLU A 348 -3.15 41.75 -25.82
N THR A 349 -3.72 42.70 -26.54
CA THR A 349 -3.59 42.78 -28.00
C THR A 349 -2.30 43.50 -28.39
N TYR A 350 -1.64 43.04 -29.44
CA TYR A 350 -0.50 43.72 -30.04
C TYR A 350 -0.60 43.70 -31.57
N LYS A 351 -0.41 44.87 -32.18
CA LYS A 351 -0.61 45.12 -33.63
C LYS A 351 -1.99 44.66 -34.16
N GLY A 352 -3.04 44.77 -33.35
CA GLY A 352 -4.39 44.32 -33.75
C GLY A 352 -4.63 42.82 -33.65
N TYR A 353 -3.69 42.07 -33.08
CA TYR A 353 -3.80 40.62 -32.90
C TYR A 353 -3.75 40.21 -31.44
N LYS A 354 -4.37 39.07 -31.14
CA LYS A 354 -4.25 38.34 -29.87
C LYS A 354 -3.44 37.06 -30.09
N PHE A 355 -2.58 36.75 -29.13
CA PHE A 355 -1.68 35.60 -29.17
C PHE A 355 -2.11 34.56 -28.15
N VAL A 356 -2.21 33.30 -28.58
CA VAL A 356 -2.57 32.19 -27.70
C VAL A 356 -1.57 31.07 -27.88
N ILE A 357 -0.79 30.77 -26.84
CA ILE A 357 0.10 29.60 -26.84
C ILE A 357 -0.77 28.35 -26.81
N ILE A 358 -0.55 27.44 -27.76
CA ILE A 358 -1.26 26.17 -27.81
C ILE A 358 -0.51 25.20 -26.87
N PRO A 359 -1.15 24.74 -25.77
CA PRO A 359 -0.55 23.76 -24.88
C PRO A 359 -0.30 22.44 -25.63
N LYS A 360 0.75 21.73 -25.22
CA LYS A 360 1.16 20.44 -25.78
C LYS A 360 0.34 19.28 -25.24
#